data_AF-A0A1G4B8T6-F1
#
_entry.id   AF-A0A1G4B8T6-F1
#
_cell.length_a   1.000
_cell.length_b   1.000
_cell.length_c   1.000
_cell.angle_alpha   90.00
_cell.angle_beta   90.00
_cell.angle_gamma   90.00
#
_symmetry.space_group_name_H-M   'P 1'
#
loop_
_entity.id
_entity.type
_entity.pdbx_description
1 polymer ?
#
loop_
_entity_poly.entity_id
_entity_poly.type
_entity_poly.pdbx_seq_one_letter_code
_entity_poly.pdbx_strand_id
1 'polypeptide(L)'
;MAMTNPPPIKAKGNPNTSPENTDFSYTNPMSSSGSDFPCKGYLTLLGTPEATPVDTWNAGGRYSVTISGQATHAGGSCQISVSVDGGNVFKVIRSYIGGCPRGDATELEFRLPIDTPSSDQAILAWTWFNNLGNREMYMNCAVIRIAGGGGRGEEGIGEGFSERPEIFRANVGNGCRTEESRDVMIPNPGPDVELNNPNAAPPIGDCEPGPGATGRSGSGLGSGGQGGQGQGRGDAGTYKPGNDWPAGFNPNSGRTSGMKPTLAWLWLGKADDR
;
A
#
# COMPACT_ATOMS: atom_id res chain seq x y z
N MET A 1 -5.20 -6.25 -12.11
CA MET A 1 -5.87 -6.74 -10.86
C MET A 1 -6.57 -5.55 -10.21
N ALA A 2 -7.57 -5.79 -9.37
CA ALA A 2 -8.26 -4.74 -8.62
C ALA A 2 -8.63 -5.20 -7.20
N MET A 3 -8.66 -4.26 -6.26
CA MET A 3 -9.29 -4.46 -4.95
C MET A 3 -10.81 -4.61 -5.15
N THR A 4 -11.38 -5.67 -4.59
CA THR A 4 -12.82 -5.97 -4.66
C THR A 4 -13.52 -5.87 -3.31
N ASN A 5 -12.76 -5.98 -2.22
CA ASN A 5 -13.26 -5.80 -0.85
C ASN A 5 -12.21 -5.07 0.01
N PRO A 6 -12.57 -3.98 0.72
CA PRO A 6 -13.81 -3.23 0.56
C PRO A 6 -13.95 -2.69 -0.88
N PRO A 7 -15.17 -2.57 -1.42
CA PRO A 7 -15.35 -2.20 -2.82
C PRO A 7 -14.93 -0.74 -3.06
N PRO A 8 -13.97 -0.50 -3.97
CA PRO A 8 -13.46 0.85 -4.24
C PRO A 8 -14.51 1.80 -4.85
N ILE A 9 -14.26 3.11 -4.77
CA ILE A 9 -15.08 4.14 -5.44
C ILE A 9 -15.16 3.83 -6.94
N LYS A 10 -16.35 3.92 -7.56
CA LYS A 10 -16.63 3.62 -8.97
C LYS A 10 -16.47 2.15 -9.39
N ALA A 11 -16.06 1.24 -8.50
CA ALA A 11 -15.94 -0.17 -8.83
C ALA A 11 -17.33 -0.84 -8.99
N LYS A 12 -17.43 -1.83 -9.88
CA LYS A 12 -18.67 -2.57 -10.17
C LYS A 12 -19.38 -3.15 -8.94
N GLY A 13 -18.63 -3.52 -7.92
CA GLY A 13 -19.16 -4.10 -6.67
C GLY A 13 -19.51 -3.06 -5.59
N ASN A 14 -19.30 -1.78 -5.84
CA ASN A 14 -19.58 -0.73 -4.86
C ASN A 14 -21.07 -0.43 -4.82
N PRO A 15 -21.75 -0.59 -3.66
CA PRO A 15 -23.19 -0.36 -3.55
C PRO A 15 -23.62 1.09 -3.80
N ASN A 16 -22.67 2.02 -3.73
CA ASN A 16 -22.89 3.46 -3.94
C ASN A 16 -22.59 3.89 -5.38
N THR A 17 -22.15 2.97 -6.25
CA THR A 17 -21.88 3.25 -7.66
C THR A 17 -22.99 2.65 -8.53
N SER A 18 -23.68 3.48 -9.29
CA SER A 18 -24.68 3.00 -10.25
C SER A 18 -24.02 2.35 -11.48
N PRO A 19 -24.73 1.45 -12.21
CA PRO A 19 -24.17 0.77 -13.37
C PRO A 19 -23.63 1.72 -14.46
N GLU A 20 -24.32 2.83 -14.72
CA GLU A 20 -23.91 3.85 -15.69
C GLU A 20 -22.67 4.64 -15.27
N ASN A 21 -22.39 4.67 -13.97
CA ASN A 21 -21.24 5.36 -13.39
C ASN A 21 -20.07 4.39 -13.11
N THR A 22 -20.22 3.10 -13.38
CA THR A 22 -19.19 2.10 -13.09
C THR A 22 -17.96 2.29 -13.98
N ASP A 23 -16.78 2.30 -13.38
CA ASP A 23 -15.52 2.17 -14.12
C ASP A 23 -15.24 0.69 -14.41
N PHE A 24 -15.50 0.28 -15.64
CA PHE A 24 -15.21 -1.08 -16.14
C PHE A 24 -13.72 -1.33 -16.39
N SER A 25 -12.89 -0.29 -16.31
CA SER A 25 -11.45 -0.32 -16.47
C SER A 25 -10.69 -0.27 -15.14
N TYR A 26 -11.36 -0.54 -14.02
CA TYR A 26 -10.78 -0.44 -12.68
C TYR A 26 -9.53 -1.29 -12.46
N THR A 27 -9.38 -2.37 -13.24
CA THR A 27 -8.21 -3.25 -13.22
C THR A 27 -7.01 -2.68 -13.97
N ASN A 28 -7.14 -1.55 -14.67
CA ASN A 28 -6.05 -0.90 -15.39
C ASN A 28 -5.12 -0.17 -14.41
N PRO A 29 -3.82 -0.08 -14.74
CA PRO A 29 -2.89 0.72 -13.98
C PRO A 29 -3.30 2.20 -13.98
N MET A 30 -2.64 2.96 -13.10
CA MET A 30 -2.64 4.41 -13.11
C MET A 30 -2.00 4.93 -14.41
N SER A 31 -2.33 6.15 -14.79
CA SER A 31 -1.65 6.85 -15.87
C SER A 31 -0.15 6.97 -15.59
N SER A 32 0.68 6.66 -16.59
CA SER A 32 2.14 6.78 -16.47
C SER A 32 2.61 8.24 -16.31
N SER A 33 1.76 9.23 -16.61
CA SER A 33 2.02 10.63 -16.30
C SER A 33 1.67 11.03 -14.86
N GLY A 34 0.97 10.15 -14.12
CA GLY A 34 0.45 10.42 -12.79
C GLY A 34 -0.78 11.33 -12.77
N SER A 35 -1.38 11.65 -13.93
CA SER A 35 -2.52 12.56 -14.05
C SER A 35 -3.78 12.12 -13.29
N ASP A 36 -3.90 10.84 -12.99
CA ASP A 36 -5.02 10.25 -12.26
C ASP A 36 -4.62 9.83 -10.83
N PHE A 37 -3.41 10.15 -10.37
CA PHE A 37 -3.01 9.94 -8.99
C PHE A 37 -3.51 11.08 -8.08
N PRO A 38 -4.06 10.79 -6.89
CA PRO A 38 -4.34 9.46 -6.32
C PRO A 38 -5.71 8.90 -6.75
N CYS A 39 -5.92 7.60 -6.51
CA CYS A 39 -7.23 6.94 -6.56
C CYS A 39 -7.96 7.04 -7.91
N LYS A 40 -7.22 7.00 -9.03
CA LYS A 40 -7.73 7.15 -10.41
C LYS A 40 -8.54 8.46 -10.61
N GLY A 41 -8.25 9.50 -9.83
CA GLY A 41 -8.93 10.80 -9.87
C GLY A 41 -10.30 10.83 -9.18
N TYR A 42 -10.72 9.74 -8.53
CA TYR A 42 -12.07 9.63 -7.95
C TYR A 42 -12.27 10.33 -6.62
N LEU A 43 -11.22 10.96 -6.06
CA LEU A 43 -11.36 11.75 -4.83
C LEU A 43 -12.22 13.01 -5.03
N THR A 44 -12.47 13.43 -6.26
CA THR A 44 -13.42 14.50 -6.58
C THR A 44 -14.87 14.18 -6.16
N LEU A 45 -15.17 12.90 -5.88
CA LEU A 45 -16.48 12.43 -5.45
C LEU A 45 -16.65 12.43 -3.93
N LEU A 46 -15.60 12.74 -3.16
CA LEU A 46 -15.73 12.85 -1.71
C LEU A 46 -16.81 13.87 -1.34
N GLY A 47 -17.68 13.48 -0.42
CA GLY A 47 -18.84 14.27 -0.01
C GLY A 47 -20.09 14.09 -0.88
N THR A 48 -20.01 13.35 -2.00
CA THR A 48 -21.20 12.91 -2.74
C THR A 48 -21.69 11.54 -2.25
N PRO A 49 -22.93 11.13 -2.58
CA PRO A 49 -23.42 9.79 -2.28
C PRO A 49 -22.55 8.66 -2.84
N GLU A 50 -21.85 8.87 -3.97
CA GLU A 50 -21.02 7.86 -4.63
C GLU A 50 -19.77 7.49 -3.81
N ALA A 51 -19.34 8.37 -2.90
CA ALA A 51 -18.23 8.15 -1.98
C ALA A 51 -18.70 7.94 -0.53
N THR A 52 -19.92 7.44 -0.34
CA THR A 52 -20.40 6.99 0.98
C THR A 52 -19.50 5.85 1.48
N PRO A 53 -19.10 5.82 2.76
CA PRO A 53 -18.33 4.72 3.32
C PRO A 53 -18.99 3.37 3.08
N VAL A 54 -18.19 2.41 2.59
CA VAL A 54 -18.68 1.04 2.30
C VAL A 54 -18.48 0.08 3.48
N ASP A 55 -17.72 0.50 4.49
CA ASP A 55 -17.48 -0.27 5.70
C ASP A 55 -17.19 0.66 6.90
N THR A 56 -17.29 0.13 8.12
CA THR A 56 -16.87 0.79 9.36
C THR A 56 -15.83 -0.06 10.08
N TRP A 57 -14.65 0.51 10.31
CA TRP A 57 -13.57 -0.11 11.06
C TRP A 57 -13.30 0.64 12.36
N ASN A 58 -12.80 -0.08 13.36
CA ASN A 58 -12.32 0.48 14.61
C ASN A 58 -10.80 0.54 14.59
N ALA A 59 -10.22 1.65 15.06
CA ALA A 59 -8.79 1.76 15.30
C ALA A 59 -8.31 0.57 16.17
N GLY A 60 -7.14 0.01 15.85
CA GLY A 60 -6.58 -1.17 16.51
C GLY A 60 -7.14 -2.52 16.01
N GLY A 61 -8.20 -2.50 15.21
CA GLY A 61 -8.84 -3.70 14.63
C GLY A 61 -7.98 -4.40 13.58
N ARG A 62 -8.31 -5.67 13.33
CA ARG A 62 -7.72 -6.49 12.26
C ARG A 62 -8.69 -6.57 11.10
N TYR A 63 -8.19 -6.33 9.89
CA TYR A 63 -8.97 -6.28 8.67
C TYR A 63 -8.20 -6.94 7.53
N SER A 64 -8.89 -7.18 6.42
CA SER A 64 -8.26 -7.62 5.18
C SER A 64 -8.81 -6.83 4.00
N VAL A 65 -8.01 -6.75 2.94
CA VAL A 65 -8.53 -6.45 1.60
C VAL A 65 -8.46 -7.67 0.71
N THR A 66 -9.39 -7.78 -0.24
CA THR A 66 -9.39 -8.82 -1.26
C THR A 66 -9.02 -8.22 -2.60
N ILE A 67 -8.02 -8.80 -3.27
CA ILE A 67 -7.57 -8.43 -4.61
C ILE A 67 -7.96 -9.53 -5.59
N SER A 68 -8.70 -9.16 -6.64
CA SER A 68 -9.16 -10.09 -7.68
C SER A 68 -8.80 -9.59 -9.08
N GLY A 69 -8.81 -10.49 -10.05
CA GLY A 69 -8.58 -10.14 -11.46
C GLY A 69 -7.95 -11.27 -12.26
N GLN A 70 -7.59 -10.95 -13.50
CA GLN A 70 -7.24 -11.96 -14.51
C GLN A 70 -5.73 -12.15 -14.73
N ALA A 71 -4.90 -11.20 -14.31
CA ALA A 71 -3.46 -11.23 -14.56
C ALA A 71 -2.68 -10.72 -13.34
N THR A 72 -1.96 -11.61 -12.68
CA THR A 72 -1.15 -11.29 -11.50
C THR A 72 0.23 -10.75 -11.83
N HIS A 73 0.67 -10.80 -13.10
CA HIS A 73 1.99 -10.32 -13.52
C HIS A 73 3.15 -10.89 -12.67
N ALA A 74 3.06 -12.16 -12.27
CA ALA A 74 3.96 -12.85 -11.33
C ALA A 74 4.09 -12.18 -9.95
N GLY A 75 3.07 -11.42 -9.54
CA GLY A 75 3.06 -10.67 -8.29
C GLY A 75 3.76 -9.33 -8.44
N GLY A 76 4.67 -9.04 -7.53
CA GLY A 76 5.19 -7.70 -7.28
C GLY A 76 5.17 -7.36 -5.81
N SER A 77 5.18 -6.06 -5.51
CA SER A 77 5.06 -5.56 -4.15
C SER A 77 3.86 -4.63 -4.02
N CYS A 78 3.20 -4.67 -2.87
CA CYS A 78 2.02 -3.87 -2.58
C CYS A 78 2.14 -3.10 -1.27
N GLN A 79 1.31 -2.07 -1.12
CA GLN A 79 1.03 -1.45 0.16
C GLN A 79 -0.47 -1.33 0.41
N ILE A 80 -0.83 -1.41 1.68
CA ILE A 80 -2.10 -0.90 2.20
C ILE A 80 -1.78 0.39 2.96
N SER A 81 -2.51 1.44 2.65
CA SER A 81 -2.34 2.76 3.26
C SER A 81 -3.68 3.41 3.54
N VAL A 82 -3.71 4.34 4.49
CA VAL A 82 -4.92 5.05 4.89
C VAL A 82 -4.67 6.55 4.89
N SER A 83 -5.60 7.30 4.33
CA SER A 83 -5.71 8.75 4.50
C SER A 83 -6.93 9.09 5.35
N VAL A 84 -6.76 10.05 6.26
CA VAL A 84 -7.83 10.63 7.09
C VAL A 84 -8.01 12.13 6.82
N ASP A 85 -7.35 12.65 5.79
CA ASP A 85 -7.26 14.08 5.46
C ASP A 85 -7.78 14.38 4.04
N GLY A 86 -8.74 13.59 3.56
CA GLY A 86 -9.34 13.77 2.22
C GLY A 86 -8.45 13.28 1.07
N GLY A 87 -7.45 12.44 1.36
CA GLY A 87 -6.53 11.87 0.38
C GLY A 87 -5.31 12.75 0.08
N ASN A 88 -5.00 13.71 0.95
CA ASN A 88 -3.79 14.52 0.81
C ASN A 88 -2.54 13.71 1.19
N VAL A 89 -2.61 12.95 2.29
CA VAL A 89 -1.51 12.09 2.75
C VAL A 89 -2.03 10.68 3.02
N PHE A 90 -1.37 9.69 2.42
CA PHE A 90 -1.66 8.27 2.66
C PHE A 90 -0.56 7.65 3.51
N LYS A 91 -0.90 7.28 4.75
CA LYS A 91 0.03 6.65 5.69
C LYS A 91 0.06 5.15 5.49
N VAL A 92 1.25 4.57 5.34
CA VAL A 92 1.44 3.13 5.11
C VAL A 92 1.04 2.35 6.35
N ILE A 93 0.04 1.48 6.20
CA ILE A 93 -0.41 0.57 7.25
C ILE A 93 0.37 -0.75 7.19
N ARG A 94 0.55 -1.32 5.99
CA ARG A 94 1.31 -2.56 5.81
C ARG A 94 1.90 -2.65 4.41
N SER A 95 3.13 -3.14 4.32
CA SER A 95 3.79 -3.43 3.04
C SER A 95 3.96 -4.94 2.81
N TYR A 96 3.72 -5.41 1.59
CA TYR A 96 3.93 -6.80 1.17
C TYR A 96 4.98 -6.79 0.07
N ILE A 97 6.18 -7.25 0.39
CA ILE A 97 7.34 -7.14 -0.49
C ILE A 97 7.58 -8.50 -1.14
N GLY A 98 7.16 -8.58 -2.40
CA GLY A 98 7.16 -9.80 -3.20
C GLY A 98 5.87 -10.60 -3.15
N GLY A 99 5.56 -11.24 -4.28
CA GLY A 99 4.41 -12.12 -4.45
C GLY A 99 3.05 -11.48 -4.23
N CYS A 100 2.92 -10.14 -4.31
CA CYS A 100 1.63 -9.47 -4.17
C CYS A 100 1.15 -8.90 -5.51
N PRO A 101 -0.10 -9.17 -5.94
CA PRO A 101 -1.00 -10.21 -5.42
C PRO A 101 -0.51 -11.63 -5.80
N ARG A 102 -0.94 -12.64 -5.04
CA ARG A 102 -0.51 -14.05 -5.21
C ARG A 102 -1.34 -14.81 -6.26
N GLY A 103 -2.52 -14.32 -6.54
CA GLY A 103 -3.55 -15.01 -7.31
C GLY A 103 -4.81 -14.17 -7.41
N ASP A 104 -5.85 -14.74 -8.02
CA ASP A 104 -7.21 -14.23 -7.83
C ASP A 104 -7.66 -14.44 -6.39
N ALA A 105 -8.56 -13.57 -5.91
CA ALA A 105 -9.04 -13.54 -4.53
C ALA A 105 -7.91 -13.56 -3.47
N THR A 106 -6.82 -12.83 -3.72
CA THR A 106 -5.74 -12.68 -2.74
C THR A 106 -6.23 -11.84 -1.55
N GLU A 107 -6.25 -12.42 -0.36
CA GLU A 107 -6.51 -11.70 0.88
C GLU A 107 -5.21 -11.13 1.47
N LEU A 108 -5.23 -9.84 1.81
CA LEU A 108 -4.13 -9.11 2.41
C LEU A 108 -4.57 -8.60 3.78
N GLU A 109 -4.17 -9.31 4.84
CA GLU A 109 -4.52 -8.98 6.22
C GLU A 109 -3.62 -7.89 6.79
N PHE A 110 -4.16 -6.98 7.59
CA PHE A 110 -3.40 -5.96 8.31
C PHE A 110 -4.10 -5.58 9.61
N ARG A 111 -3.39 -4.85 10.47
CA ARG A 111 -3.96 -4.23 11.66
C ARG A 111 -4.00 -2.72 11.45
N LEU A 112 -5.17 -2.11 11.61
CA LEU A 112 -5.27 -0.66 11.64
C LEU A 112 -4.62 -0.17 12.95
N PRO A 113 -3.71 0.82 12.94
CA PRO A 113 -3.11 1.33 14.18
C PRO A 113 -4.16 1.78 15.18
N ILE A 114 -3.89 1.58 16.48
CA ILE A 114 -4.82 1.93 17.56
C ILE A 114 -4.97 3.45 17.71
N ASP A 115 -3.97 4.21 17.27
CA ASP A 115 -3.94 5.66 17.28
C ASP A 115 -4.38 6.28 15.93
N THR A 116 -4.88 5.48 14.98
CA THR A 116 -5.44 6.03 13.74
C THR A 116 -6.60 6.97 14.08
N PRO A 117 -6.58 8.24 13.63
CA PRO A 117 -7.65 9.18 13.93
C PRO A 117 -9.02 8.69 13.46
N SER A 118 -10.06 8.99 14.23
CA SER A 118 -11.43 8.76 13.79
C SER A 118 -11.72 9.63 12.56
N SER A 119 -12.47 9.09 11.60
CA SER A 119 -12.88 9.80 10.40
C SER A 119 -14.13 9.17 9.80
N ASP A 120 -15.09 10.01 9.43
CA ASP A 120 -16.31 9.56 8.74
C ASP A 120 -16.06 9.27 7.25
N GLN A 121 -14.94 9.72 6.69
CA GLN A 121 -14.57 9.53 5.28
C GLN A 121 -13.07 9.25 5.15
N ALA A 122 -12.57 8.25 5.86
CA ALA A 122 -11.21 7.77 5.65
C ALA A 122 -11.11 7.04 4.31
N ILE A 123 -9.94 7.11 3.68
CA ILE A 123 -9.69 6.50 2.38
C ILE A 123 -8.65 5.42 2.57
N LEU A 124 -9.05 4.18 2.35
CA LEU A 124 -8.16 3.04 2.24
C LEU A 124 -7.63 2.96 0.81
N ALA A 125 -6.32 2.85 0.64
CA ALA A 125 -5.70 2.64 -0.65
C ALA A 125 -4.87 1.35 -0.67
N TRP A 126 -5.13 0.51 -1.67
CA TRP A 126 -4.22 -0.55 -2.10
C TRP A 126 -3.40 -0.04 -3.27
N THR A 127 -2.07 -0.16 -3.17
CA THR A 127 -1.15 0.04 -4.30
C THR A 127 -0.39 -1.22 -4.63
N TRP A 128 -0.05 -1.37 -5.90
CA TRP A 128 0.73 -2.49 -6.40
C TRP A 128 1.64 -2.08 -7.54
N PHE A 129 2.88 -2.58 -7.48
CA PHE A 129 3.89 -2.47 -8.52
C PHE A 129 4.19 -3.86 -9.06
N ASN A 130 3.77 -4.11 -10.30
CA ASN A 130 3.84 -5.42 -10.94
C ASN A 130 5.28 -5.87 -11.23
N ASN A 131 5.54 -7.17 -11.03
CA ASN A 131 6.82 -7.77 -11.33
C ASN A 131 7.07 -7.86 -12.85
N LEU A 132 6.19 -8.53 -13.58
CA LEU A 132 6.30 -8.74 -15.04
C LEU A 132 5.46 -7.75 -15.86
N GLY A 133 5.97 -7.35 -17.03
CA GLY A 133 5.27 -6.48 -17.98
C GLY A 133 5.74 -5.03 -17.92
N ASN A 134 4.87 -4.09 -18.30
CA ASN A 134 5.18 -2.67 -18.24
C ASN A 134 5.50 -2.23 -16.81
N ARG A 135 6.26 -1.15 -16.65
CA ARG A 135 6.51 -0.56 -15.33
C ARG A 135 5.28 0.26 -14.97
N GLU A 136 4.42 -0.32 -14.15
CA GLU A 136 3.12 0.25 -13.82
C GLU A 136 2.96 0.42 -12.30
N MET A 137 2.02 1.28 -11.93
CA MET A 137 1.48 1.39 -10.57
C MET A 137 -0.01 1.19 -10.68
N TYR A 138 -0.55 0.30 -9.85
CA TYR A 138 -1.98 0.13 -9.67
C TYR A 138 -2.36 0.82 -8.35
N MET A 139 -3.48 1.52 -8.32
CA MET A 139 -4.02 2.10 -7.08
C MET A 139 -5.54 2.02 -7.10
N ASN A 140 -6.11 1.46 -6.04
CA ASN A 140 -7.56 1.39 -5.85
C ASN A 140 -7.90 1.91 -4.46
N CYS A 141 -8.98 2.68 -4.37
CA CYS A 141 -9.34 3.35 -3.13
C CYS A 141 -10.79 3.12 -2.74
N ALA A 142 -11.02 2.71 -1.50
CA ALA A 142 -12.34 2.58 -0.91
C ALA A 142 -12.51 3.62 0.21
N VAL A 143 -13.72 4.15 0.35
CA VAL A 143 -14.06 5.00 1.48
C VAL A 143 -14.58 4.13 2.62
N ILE A 144 -14.01 4.31 3.81
CA ILE A 144 -14.42 3.63 5.03
C ILE A 144 -14.64 4.66 6.14
N ARG A 145 -15.42 4.29 7.14
CA ARG A 145 -15.48 5.04 8.39
C ARG A 145 -14.51 4.42 9.39
N ILE A 146 -13.71 5.24 10.05
CA ILE A 146 -12.85 4.83 11.16
C ILE A 146 -13.43 5.38 12.46
N ALA A 147 -13.73 4.50 13.39
CA ALA A 147 -14.20 4.83 14.73
C ALA A 147 -13.14 4.48 15.80
N GLY A 148 -13.26 5.08 16.99
CA GLY A 148 -12.44 4.75 18.15
C GLY A 148 -11.00 5.28 18.12
N GLY A 149 -10.67 6.20 17.20
CA GLY A 149 -9.36 6.84 17.12
C GLY A 149 -9.09 7.80 18.28
N GLY A 150 -7.85 7.80 18.77
CA GLY A 150 -7.40 8.64 19.89
C GLY A 150 -6.89 7.88 21.13
N GLY A 151 -6.82 6.54 21.07
CA GLY A 151 -6.14 5.75 22.09
C GLY A 151 -4.64 6.08 22.12
N ARG A 152 -4.02 6.13 23.31
CA ARG A 152 -2.56 6.04 23.41
C ARG A 152 -2.17 4.65 22.88
N GLY A 153 -1.23 4.59 21.94
CA GLY A 153 -0.62 3.31 21.55
C GLY A 153 -0.26 2.51 22.79
N GLU A 154 -0.53 1.21 22.81
CA GLU A 154 0.13 0.36 23.81
C GLU A 154 1.64 0.59 23.66
N GLU A 155 2.30 1.00 24.74
CA GLU A 155 3.76 1.11 24.78
C GLU A 155 4.35 -0.22 24.29
N GLY A 156 4.99 -0.22 23.12
CA GLY A 156 5.71 -1.38 22.59
C GLY A 156 5.17 -2.04 21.31
N ILE A 157 4.13 -1.52 20.64
CA ILE A 157 3.66 -2.05 19.34
C ILE A 157 3.82 -1.06 18.17
N GLY A 158 5.06 -0.80 17.75
CA GLY A 158 5.38 -0.12 16.47
C GLY A 158 5.18 1.41 16.44
N GLU A 159 5.55 2.03 15.33
CA GLU A 159 5.40 3.48 15.08
C GLU A 159 3.92 3.89 15.02
N GLY A 160 3.60 5.05 15.60
CA GLY A 160 2.25 5.61 15.61
C GLY A 160 1.77 6.01 14.22
N PHE A 161 0.45 6.10 14.01
CA PHE A 161 -0.16 6.41 12.71
C PHE A 161 0.44 7.65 12.03
N SER A 162 0.69 8.71 12.81
CA SER A 162 1.22 9.98 12.28
C SER A 162 2.70 9.88 11.84
N GLU A 163 3.47 8.98 12.45
CA GLU A 163 4.90 8.78 12.20
C GLU A 163 5.16 7.83 11.02
N ARG A 164 4.15 7.04 10.64
CA ARG A 164 4.25 6.12 9.50
C ARG A 164 4.61 6.86 8.21
N PRO A 165 5.37 6.20 7.31
CA PRO A 165 5.75 6.82 6.05
C PRO A 165 4.54 7.04 5.14
N GLU A 166 4.72 7.96 4.19
CA GLU A 166 3.79 8.13 3.08
C GLU A 166 3.86 6.93 2.13
N ILE A 167 2.78 6.70 1.39
CA ILE A 167 2.69 5.67 0.37
C ILE A 167 3.80 5.84 -0.68
N PHE A 168 4.46 4.73 -1.04
CA PHE A 168 5.49 4.74 -2.06
C PHE A 168 4.89 5.00 -3.45
N ARG A 169 5.57 5.83 -4.24
CA ARG A 169 5.15 6.22 -5.59
C ARG A 169 6.28 5.98 -6.60
N ALA A 170 5.95 5.25 -7.66
CA ALA A 170 6.82 5.02 -8.81
C ALA A 170 5.97 4.80 -10.07
N ASN A 171 6.59 4.88 -11.25
CA ASN A 171 5.94 4.60 -12.53
C ASN A 171 4.76 5.54 -12.90
N VAL A 172 4.66 6.68 -12.23
CA VAL A 172 3.58 7.68 -12.39
C VAL A 172 4.14 9.06 -12.74
N GLY A 173 5.20 9.10 -13.55
CA GLY A 173 5.77 10.35 -14.05
C GLY A 173 6.54 11.16 -13.01
N ASN A 174 6.85 10.58 -11.84
CA ASN A 174 7.52 11.24 -10.73
C ASN A 174 9.05 11.08 -10.72
N GLY A 175 9.65 10.59 -11.81
CA GLY A 175 11.10 10.35 -11.90
C GLY A 175 11.59 9.06 -11.20
N CYS A 176 10.74 8.42 -10.40
CA CYS A 176 11.00 7.12 -9.78
C CYS A 176 10.36 5.98 -10.59
N ARG A 177 11.09 4.89 -10.81
CA ARG A 177 10.59 3.72 -11.53
C ARG A 177 11.00 2.40 -10.89
N THR A 178 10.24 1.34 -11.14
CA THR A 178 10.62 -0.01 -10.72
C THR A 178 11.48 -0.71 -11.79
N GLU A 179 12.26 -1.70 -11.36
CA GLU A 179 13.01 -2.58 -12.27
C GLU A 179 12.07 -3.63 -12.89
N GLU A 180 12.29 -3.99 -14.15
CA GLU A 180 11.51 -5.02 -14.83
C GLU A 180 11.85 -6.44 -14.33
N SER A 181 10.84 -7.31 -14.23
CA SER A 181 11.00 -8.70 -13.78
C SER A 181 11.56 -8.84 -12.35
N ARG A 182 11.36 -7.81 -11.53
CA ARG A 182 11.74 -7.77 -10.13
C ARG A 182 10.58 -7.28 -9.28
N ASP A 183 10.47 -7.83 -8.07
CA ASP A 183 9.66 -7.23 -7.03
C ASP A 183 10.38 -5.97 -6.54
N VAL A 184 9.67 -4.85 -6.43
CA VAL A 184 10.29 -3.63 -5.89
C VAL A 184 10.42 -3.75 -4.38
N MET A 185 11.61 -3.42 -3.91
CA MET A 185 11.92 -3.27 -2.51
C MET A 185 11.55 -1.83 -2.10
N ILE A 186 10.43 -1.70 -1.40
CA ILE A 186 9.90 -0.39 -1.00
C ILE A 186 10.85 0.28 0.00
N PRO A 187 11.34 1.51 -0.28
CA PRO A 187 12.32 2.19 0.57
C PRO A 187 11.83 2.46 2.00
N ASN A 188 10.58 2.92 2.14
CA ASN A 188 9.95 3.26 3.41
C ASN A 188 8.72 2.37 3.65
N PRO A 189 8.90 1.09 4.02
CA PRO A 189 7.80 0.13 4.05
C PRO A 189 6.90 0.24 5.30
N GLY A 190 7.27 1.09 6.27
CA GLY A 190 6.59 1.21 7.56
C GLY A 190 6.95 0.07 8.53
N PRO A 191 6.40 0.09 9.76
CA PRO A 191 6.74 -0.86 10.82
C PRO A 191 6.17 -2.27 10.58
N ASP A 192 5.11 -2.39 9.78
CA ASP A 192 4.43 -3.66 9.51
C ASP A 192 4.73 -4.13 8.08
N VAL A 193 5.57 -5.17 7.97
CA VAL A 193 6.01 -5.71 6.68
C VAL A 193 5.66 -7.20 6.59
N GLU A 194 5.48 -7.66 5.36
CA GLU A 194 5.53 -9.06 5.00
C GLU A 194 6.55 -9.24 3.88
N LEU A 195 7.73 -9.75 4.21
CA LEU A 195 8.81 -9.96 3.25
C LEU A 195 8.71 -11.38 2.66
N ASN A 196 8.15 -11.50 1.47
CA ASN A 196 8.04 -12.76 0.74
C ASN A 196 9.20 -12.97 -0.25
N ASN A 197 9.80 -11.88 -0.74
CA ASN A 197 10.96 -11.93 -1.61
C ASN A 197 12.14 -11.14 -1.01
N PRO A 198 13.12 -11.81 -0.36
CA PRO A 198 14.31 -11.16 0.18
C PRO A 198 15.32 -10.73 -0.90
N ASN A 199 15.04 -11.01 -2.18
CA ASN A 199 15.84 -10.56 -3.32
C ASN A 199 15.12 -9.47 -4.13
N ALA A 200 14.13 -8.79 -3.55
CA ALA A 200 13.50 -7.62 -4.13
C ALA A 200 14.56 -6.53 -4.44
N ALA A 201 14.34 -5.77 -5.51
CA ALA A 201 15.29 -4.81 -6.04
C ALA A 201 14.93 -3.37 -5.66
N PRO A 202 15.90 -2.47 -5.43
CA PRO A 202 15.64 -1.04 -5.27
C PRO A 202 14.81 -0.47 -6.41
N PRO A 203 14.02 0.58 -6.16
CA PRO A 203 13.54 1.41 -7.25
C PRO A 203 14.71 2.24 -7.84
N ILE A 204 14.53 2.68 -9.07
CA ILE A 204 15.56 3.35 -9.88
C ILE A 204 15.11 4.79 -10.16
N GLY A 205 16.04 5.74 -10.12
CA GLY A 205 15.79 7.14 -10.44
C GLY A 205 15.58 8.01 -9.20
N ASP A 206 14.77 9.06 -9.35
CA ASP A 206 14.52 10.06 -8.31
C ASP A 206 13.44 9.56 -7.33
N CYS A 207 13.81 8.57 -6.54
CA CYS A 207 12.93 7.93 -5.56
C CYS A 207 13.12 8.51 -4.17
N GLU A 208 12.08 8.37 -3.33
CA GLU A 208 12.17 8.75 -1.92
C GLU A 208 13.33 8.01 -1.23
N PRO A 209 14.17 8.72 -0.46
CA PRO A 209 15.25 8.09 0.28
C PRO A 209 14.65 7.16 1.35
N GLY A 210 15.18 5.94 1.43
CA GLY A 210 14.85 4.98 2.50
C GLY A 210 15.85 5.04 3.66
N PRO A 211 15.58 4.35 4.77
CA PRO A 211 16.56 4.13 5.83
C PRO A 211 17.78 3.42 5.22
N GLY A 212 18.97 4.01 5.36
CA GLY A 212 20.20 3.51 4.73
C GLY A 212 20.60 4.19 3.42
N ALA A 213 19.79 5.10 2.89
CA ALA A 213 20.23 5.94 1.78
C ALA A 213 21.36 6.88 2.27
N THR A 214 22.61 6.51 2.02
CA THR A 214 23.76 7.43 2.19
C THR A 214 23.61 8.53 1.15
N GLY A 215 23.01 9.64 1.56
CA GLY A 215 22.64 10.73 0.67
C GLY A 215 23.83 11.36 -0.04
N ARG A 216 23.64 11.70 -1.31
CA ARG A 216 24.34 12.82 -1.93
C ARG A 216 23.57 14.10 -1.60
N SER A 217 23.77 14.62 -0.39
CA SER A 217 23.52 16.05 -0.12
C SER A 217 24.62 16.84 -0.82
N GLY A 218 24.23 17.77 -1.69
CA GLY A 218 25.17 18.56 -2.47
C GLY A 218 24.56 19.85 -3.01
N SER A 219 23.80 20.57 -2.20
CA SER A 219 23.52 22.01 -2.41
C SER A 219 24.62 22.82 -1.72
N GLY A 220 25.66 23.18 -2.47
CA GLY A 220 26.71 24.09 -2.04
C GLY A 220 27.27 24.86 -3.25
N LEU A 221 26.79 26.09 -3.43
CA LEU A 221 27.43 27.10 -4.29
C LEU A 221 28.83 27.40 -3.76
N GLY A 222 29.86 27.16 -4.56
CA GLY A 222 31.25 27.52 -4.28
C GLY A 222 32.09 27.48 -5.56
N SER A 223 32.48 28.66 -6.03
CA SER A 223 33.31 28.88 -7.23
C SER A 223 34.74 28.34 -7.04
N GLY A 224 35.31 27.66 -8.05
CA GLY A 224 36.74 27.36 -8.10
C GLY A 224 37.16 26.22 -9.05
N GLY A 225 37.57 26.57 -10.28
CA GLY A 225 38.77 26.05 -10.97
C GLY A 225 38.93 24.55 -11.34
N GLN A 226 38.86 24.30 -12.66
CA GLN A 226 39.64 23.36 -13.49
C GLN A 226 39.53 21.82 -13.34
N GLY A 227 39.09 21.19 -14.44
CA GLY A 227 39.83 20.12 -15.12
C GLY A 227 39.38 18.66 -14.88
N GLY A 228 38.91 17.99 -15.94
CA GLY A 228 38.89 16.52 -16.01
C GLY A 228 37.64 15.91 -16.67
N GLN A 229 37.79 15.43 -17.90
CA GLN A 229 36.81 14.57 -18.59
C GLN A 229 36.66 13.22 -17.88
N GLY A 230 35.43 12.71 -17.82
CA GLY A 230 35.15 11.33 -17.42
C GLY A 230 33.65 11.06 -17.29
N GLN A 231 33.05 10.47 -18.32
CA GLN A 231 31.70 9.93 -18.28
C GLN A 231 31.66 8.75 -17.28
N GLY A 232 30.94 8.93 -16.16
CA GLY A 232 30.61 7.86 -15.23
C GLY A 232 29.10 7.80 -15.03
N ARG A 233 28.46 6.73 -15.51
CA ARG A 233 27.10 6.34 -15.09
C ARG A 233 27.14 6.19 -13.57
N GLY A 234 26.41 7.04 -12.85
CA GLY A 234 26.30 6.95 -11.40
C GLY A 234 25.61 5.66 -11.01
N ASP A 235 26.34 4.78 -10.35
CA ASP A 235 25.80 3.63 -9.64
C ASP A 235 24.86 4.17 -8.55
N ALA A 236 23.56 3.88 -8.70
CA ALA A 236 22.61 4.06 -7.62
C ALA A 236 23.03 3.09 -6.50
N GLY A 237 23.18 3.61 -5.28
CA GLY A 237 23.54 2.82 -4.10
C GLY A 237 22.71 1.53 -4.03
N THR A 238 23.38 0.41 -3.82
CA THR A 238 22.77 -0.92 -3.88
C THR A 238 21.87 -1.11 -2.65
N TYR A 239 20.57 -0.79 -2.78
CA TYR A 239 19.58 -1.14 -1.77
C TYR A 239 19.53 -2.66 -1.67
N LYS A 240 19.84 -3.21 -0.49
CA LYS A 240 19.69 -4.64 -0.21
C LYS A 240 18.62 -4.82 0.87
N PRO A 241 17.67 -5.75 0.70
CA PRO A 241 16.65 -6.02 1.71
C PRO A 241 17.30 -6.30 3.07
N GLY A 242 16.88 -5.55 4.11
CA GLY A 242 17.30 -5.80 5.49
C GLY A 242 18.71 -5.35 5.89
N ASN A 243 19.45 -4.63 5.03
CA ASN A 243 20.81 -4.23 5.39
C ASN A 243 20.89 -2.97 6.27
N ASP A 244 19.89 -2.09 6.20
CA ASP A 244 19.84 -0.83 6.95
C ASP A 244 18.51 -0.60 7.68
N TRP A 245 17.70 -1.65 7.84
CA TRP A 245 16.56 -1.53 8.75
C TRP A 245 17.05 -1.25 10.17
N PRO A 246 16.36 -0.39 10.94
CA PRO A 246 16.77 -0.09 12.31
C PRO A 246 17.05 -1.37 13.08
N ALA A 247 18.10 -1.38 13.90
CA ALA A 247 18.43 -2.53 14.73
C ALA A 247 17.20 -2.99 15.53
N GLY A 248 16.75 -4.23 15.32
CA GLY A 248 15.54 -4.79 15.94
C GLY A 248 14.28 -4.80 15.05
N PHE A 249 14.32 -4.21 13.85
CA PHE A 249 13.23 -4.33 12.88
C PHE A 249 13.11 -5.78 12.38
N ASN A 250 12.00 -6.42 12.72
CA ASN A 250 11.67 -7.76 12.25
C ASN A 250 10.54 -7.66 11.22
N PRO A 251 10.79 -7.94 9.92
CA PRO A 251 9.80 -7.84 8.85
C PRO A 251 8.69 -8.90 8.92
N ASN A 252 8.69 -9.75 9.94
CA ASN A 252 7.71 -10.79 10.17
C ASN A 252 7.07 -10.70 11.56
N SER A 253 7.33 -9.65 12.35
CA SER A 253 6.77 -9.47 13.70
C SER A 253 5.24 -9.38 13.71
N GLY A 254 4.62 -9.03 12.57
CA GLY A 254 3.17 -9.05 12.37
C GLY A 254 2.55 -10.46 12.25
N ARG A 255 3.36 -11.53 12.11
CA ARG A 255 2.87 -12.91 12.20
C ARG A 255 2.64 -13.29 13.66
N THR A 256 1.45 -12.93 14.14
CA THR A 256 0.64 -13.75 15.06
C THR A 256 1.42 -14.48 16.17
N SER A 257 1.73 -13.76 17.25
CA SER A 257 1.65 -14.41 18.56
C SER A 257 0.18 -14.76 18.81
N GLY A 258 -0.18 -16.01 18.53
CA GLY A 258 -1.39 -16.67 19.00
C GLY A 258 -2.65 -16.53 18.15
N MET A 259 -2.88 -17.48 17.23
CA MET A 259 -4.14 -18.22 17.19
C MET A 259 -4.04 -19.42 16.23
N LYS A 260 -4.29 -20.61 16.77
CA LYS A 260 -4.62 -21.81 15.98
C LYS A 260 -6.02 -21.62 15.37
N PRO A 261 -6.30 -22.13 14.17
CA PRO A 261 -7.64 -22.06 13.60
C PRO A 261 -8.60 -22.89 14.47
N THR A 262 -9.49 -22.23 15.20
CA THR A 262 -10.65 -22.91 15.80
C THR A 262 -11.65 -23.15 14.68
N LEU A 263 -11.73 -24.40 14.22
CA LEU A 263 -12.86 -24.89 13.43
C LEU A 263 -14.15 -24.64 14.23
N ALA A 264 -14.94 -23.67 13.79
CA ALA A 264 -16.31 -23.52 14.23
C ALA A 264 -17.14 -24.61 13.52
N TRP A 265 -17.36 -25.72 14.22
CA TRP A 265 -18.38 -26.69 13.84
C TRP A 265 -19.75 -26.03 13.98
N LEU A 266 -20.51 -25.98 12.87
CA LEU A 266 -21.93 -25.64 12.88
C LEU A 266 -22.67 -26.58 13.84
N TRP A 267 -23.24 -26.01 14.90
CA TRP A 267 -24.33 -26.61 15.63
C TRP A 267 -25.62 -26.42 14.82
N LEU A 268 -26.00 -27.46 14.08
CA LEU A 268 -27.37 -27.65 13.60
C LEU A 268 -28.04 -28.67 14.52
N GLY A 269 -28.93 -28.17 15.37
CA GLY A 269 -29.95 -28.97 16.04
C GLY A 269 -31.09 -28.02 16.43
N LYS A 270 -32.36 -28.38 16.36
CA LYS A 270 -33.07 -29.56 15.87
C LYS A 270 -34.57 -29.21 16.02
N ALA A 271 -35.45 -29.68 15.14
CA ALA A 271 -36.87 -29.99 15.43
C ALA A 271 -37.51 -30.52 14.13
N ASP A 272 -37.55 -31.83 13.91
CA ASP A 272 -38.56 -32.83 14.37
C ASP A 272 -39.81 -32.88 13.49
N ASP A 273 -39.94 -34.01 12.79
CA ASP A 273 -41.17 -34.52 12.19
C ASP A 273 -42.23 -34.82 13.26
N ARG A 274 -43.43 -34.27 13.08
CA ARG A 274 -44.73 -34.96 13.15
C ARG A 274 -45.82 -34.12 12.50
#